data_AF-A0A538IHP9-F1
#
_entry.id   AF-A0A538IHP9-F1
#
_cell.length_a   1.000
_cell.length_b   1.000
_cell.length_c   1.000
_cell.angle_alpha   90.00
_cell.angle_beta   90.00
_cell.angle_gamma   90.00
#
_symmetry.space_group_name_H-M   'P 1'
#
loop_
_entity.id
_entity.type
_entity.pdbx_description
1 polymer ?
#
loop_
_entity_poly.entity_id
_entity_poly.type
_entity_poly.pdbx_seq_one_letter_code
_entity_poly.pdbx_strand_id
1 'polypeptide(L)'
;MRGDLEWGTIPGLLDSAAERFGPREAVVDGETRITFEHLRVAVRHAARAAIAIGVEAGDRVAIWAPNIHEWIVAALGALTAGGVLVPINTRFKGREAGFVLQKSGAKLLFT
;
A
#
# COMPACT_ATOMS: atom_id res chain seq x y z
N MET A 1 -13.98 13.52 15.34
CA MET A 1 -12.57 13.22 15.64
C MET A 1 -11.76 13.48 14.38
N ARG A 2 -10.62 14.17 14.47
CA ARG A 2 -9.76 14.49 13.32
C ARG A 2 -8.62 13.47 13.26
N GLY A 3 -8.68 12.56 12.30
CA GLY A 3 -7.72 11.44 12.20
C GLY A 3 -6.29 11.87 11.87
N ASP A 4 -6.13 13.00 11.18
CA ASP A 4 -4.86 13.68 10.95
C ASP A 4 -4.17 14.10 12.25
N LEU A 5 -4.94 14.49 13.27
CA LEU A 5 -4.38 14.86 14.58
C LEU A 5 -4.16 13.64 15.49
N GLU A 6 -4.99 12.60 15.38
CA GLU A 6 -4.86 11.40 16.21
C GLU A 6 -3.71 10.49 15.75
N TRP A 7 -3.58 10.26 14.44
CA TRP A 7 -2.64 9.27 13.91
C TRP A 7 -1.51 9.87 13.07
N GLY A 8 -1.68 11.09 12.56
CA GLY A 8 -0.70 11.80 11.72
C GLY A 8 -0.53 11.24 10.31
N THR A 9 -0.56 9.91 10.14
CA THR A 9 -0.32 9.22 8.88
C THR A 9 -1.20 7.98 8.74
N ILE A 10 -1.38 7.50 7.50
CA ILE A 10 -2.08 6.23 7.25
C ILE A 10 -1.37 5.04 7.92
N PRO A 11 -0.03 4.91 7.88
CA PRO A 11 0.68 3.88 8.64
C PRO A 11 0.43 3.97 10.16
N GLY A 12 0.36 5.18 10.73
CA GLY A 12 0.00 5.37 12.14
C GLY A 12 -1.41 4.89 12.47
N LEU A 13 -2.37 5.11 11.57
CA LEU A 13 -3.73 4.58 11.71
C LEU A 13 -3.74 3.04 11.65
N LEU A 14 -2.97 2.44 10.72
CA LEU A 14 -2.84 0.98 10.62
C LEU A 14 -2.25 0.37 11.89
N ASP A 15 -1.21 0.98 12.45
CA ASP A 15 -0.59 0.54 13.68
C ASP A 15 -1.58 0.61 14.86
N SER A 16 -2.32 1.71 14.99
CA SER A 16 -3.38 1.85 16.00
C SER A 16 -4.50 0.82 15.81
N ALA A 17 -4.90 0.52 14.57
CA ALA A 17 -5.95 -0.45 14.29
C ALA A 17 -5.50 -1.88 14.64
N ALA A 18 -4.26 -2.26 14.33
CA ALA A 18 -3.69 -3.54 14.71
C ALA A 18 -3.59 -3.74 16.22
N GLU A 19 -3.32 -2.69 16.99
CA GLU A 19 -3.30 -2.75 18.44
C GLU A 19 -4.69 -2.88 19.06
N ARG A 20 -5.67 -2.12 18.54
CA ARG A 20 -7.04 -2.10 19.09
C ARG A 20 -7.88 -3.31 18.63
N PHE A 21 -7.64 -3.82 17.43
CA PHE A 21 -8.50 -4.78 16.74
C PHE A 21 -7.76 -6.00 16.20
N GLY A 22 -6.52 -6.27 16.67
CA GLY A 22 -5.61 -7.30 16.17
C GLY A 22 -6.24 -8.56 15.58
N PRO A 23 -7.01 -9.35 16.35
CA PRO A 23 -7.59 -10.63 15.91
C PRO A 23 -8.82 -10.50 15.00
N ARG A 24 -9.36 -9.28 14.79
CA ARG A 24 -10.52 -9.06 13.91
C ARG A 24 -10.08 -9.07 12.45
N GLU A 25 -10.94 -9.57 11.58
CA GLU A 25 -10.73 -9.52 10.13
C GLU A 25 -10.67 -8.06 9.64
N ALA A 26 -9.60 -7.74 8.91
CA ALA A 26 -9.37 -6.45 8.27
C ALA A 26 -9.63 -6.53 6.76
N VAL A 27 -9.27 -7.65 6.13
CA VAL A 27 -9.44 -7.91 4.70
C VAL A 27 -10.03 -9.29 4.49
N VAL A 28 -11.03 -9.36 3.61
CA VAL A 28 -11.76 -10.55 3.21
C VAL A 28 -11.77 -10.55 1.68
N ASP A 29 -11.09 -11.52 1.06
CA ASP A 29 -10.94 -11.64 -0.40
C ASP A 29 -11.10 -13.10 -0.81
N GLY A 30 -12.27 -13.47 -1.35
CA GLY A 30 -12.60 -14.87 -1.62
C GLY A 30 -12.60 -15.73 -0.35
N GLU A 31 -11.67 -16.68 -0.27
CA GLU A 31 -11.42 -17.52 0.92
C GLU A 31 -10.35 -16.93 1.84
N THR A 32 -9.59 -15.94 1.38
CA THR A 32 -8.53 -15.29 2.16
C THR A 32 -9.14 -14.41 3.24
N ARG A 33 -8.69 -14.60 4.48
CA ARG A 33 -9.04 -13.79 5.65
C ARG A 33 -7.77 -13.29 6.30
N ILE A 34 -7.60 -11.97 6.38
CA ILE A 34 -6.43 -11.32 6.99
C ILE A 34 -6.92 -10.50 8.16
N THR A 35 -6.40 -10.78 9.35
CA THR A 35 -6.68 -10.01 10.56
C THR A 35 -5.88 -8.71 10.58
N PHE A 36 -6.28 -7.73 11.40
CA PHE A 36 -5.54 -6.44 11.49
C PHE A 36 -4.07 -6.62 11.88
N GLU A 37 -3.76 -7.56 12.78
CA GLU A 37 -2.36 -7.85 13.16
C GLU A 37 -1.55 -8.44 12.01
N HIS A 38 -2.12 -9.37 11.24
CA HIS A 38 -1.45 -9.99 10.10
C HIS A 38 -1.31 -9.01 8.93
N LEU A 39 -2.30 -8.13 8.73
CA LEU A 39 -2.21 -7.06 7.73
C LEU A 39 -1.02 -6.14 8.05
N ARG A 40 -0.87 -5.71 9.32
CA ARG A 40 0.28 -4.88 9.74
C ARG A 40 1.61 -5.58 9.47
N VAL A 41 1.73 -6.88 9.75
CA VAL A 41 2.94 -7.66 9.47
C VAL A 41 3.24 -7.70 7.97
N ALA A 42 2.25 -8.05 7.14
CA ALA A 42 2.41 -8.12 5.70
C ALA A 42 2.79 -6.76 5.09
N VAL A 43 2.14 -5.68 5.54
CA VAL A 43 2.43 -4.30 5.13
C VAL A 43 3.85 -3.89 5.48
N ARG A 44 4.31 -4.17 6.72
CA ARG A 44 5.68 -3.87 7.13
C ARG A 44 6.71 -4.68 6.33
N HIS A 45 6.39 -5.92 5.96
CA HIS A 45 7.24 -6.72 5.09
C HIS A 45 7.36 -6.11 3.69
N ALA A 46 6.22 -5.74 3.07
CA ALA A 46 6.21 -5.07 1.77
C ALA A 46 6.96 -3.73 1.80
N ALA A 47 6.80 -2.93 2.86
CA ALA A 47 7.52 -1.67 3.05
C ALA A 47 9.03 -1.89 3.13
N ARG A 48 9.49 -2.88 3.91
CA ARG A 48 10.91 -3.24 4.00
C ARG A 48 11.48 -3.69 2.66
N ALA A 49 10.72 -4.48 1.90
CA ALA A 49 11.13 -4.90 0.56
C ALA A 49 11.26 -3.71 -0.39
N ALA A 50 10.29 -2.77 -0.36
CA ALA A 50 10.35 -1.54 -1.14
C ALA A 50 11.57 -0.66 -0.78
N ILE A 51 11.86 -0.51 0.51
CA ILE A 51 13.06 0.21 0.98
C ILE A 51 14.34 -0.50 0.53
N ALA A 52 14.39 -1.84 0.61
CA ALA A 52 15.56 -2.63 0.20
C ALA A 52 15.88 -2.51 -1.30
N ILE A 53 14.87 -2.26 -2.14
CA ILE A 53 15.05 -1.98 -3.58
C ILE A 53 15.20 -0.48 -3.88
N GLY A 54 15.36 0.35 -2.84
CA GLY A 54 15.77 1.74 -2.95
C GLY A 54 14.65 2.76 -2.93
N VAL A 55 13.42 2.42 -2.53
CA VAL A 55 12.37 3.44 -2.31
C VAL A 55 12.75 4.33 -1.13
N GLU A 56 12.73 5.64 -1.34
CA GLU A 56 12.97 6.66 -0.30
C GLU A 56 11.68 7.45 -0.02
N ALA A 57 11.68 8.20 1.09
CA ALA A 57 10.55 9.05 1.43
C ALA A 57 10.26 10.07 0.31
N GLY A 58 9.00 10.17 -0.10
CA GLY A 58 8.56 11.01 -1.20
C GLY A 58 8.62 10.32 -2.57
N ASP A 59 9.27 9.16 -2.71
CA ASP A 59 9.31 8.43 -3.98
C ASP A 59 7.94 7.93 -4.42
N ARG A 60 7.65 8.04 -5.72
CA ARG A 60 6.38 7.60 -6.30
C ARG A 60 6.46 6.09 -6.56
N VAL A 61 5.48 5.36 -6.03
CA VAL A 61 5.35 3.91 -6.17
C VAL A 61 4.04 3.61 -6.88
N ALA A 62 4.13 3.07 -8.09
CA ALA A 62 2.97 2.73 -8.88
C ALA A 62 2.44 1.33 -8.55
N ILE A 63 1.12 1.16 -8.65
CA ILE A 63 0.45 -0.14 -8.50
C ILE A 63 -0.54 -0.32 -9.65
N TRP A 64 -0.32 -1.32 -10.48
CA TRP A 64 -1.17 -1.69 -11.61
C TRP A 64 -1.68 -3.13 -11.46
N ALA A 65 -2.56 -3.34 -10.49
CA ALA A 65 -3.08 -4.66 -10.14
C ALA A 65 -4.59 -4.60 -9.86
N PRO A 66 -5.33 -5.73 -9.94
CA PRO A 66 -6.77 -5.76 -9.66
C PRO A 66 -7.08 -5.51 -8.17
N ASN A 67 -8.37 -5.41 -7.84
CA ASN A 67 -8.82 -5.30 -6.46
C ASN A 67 -8.72 -6.65 -5.75
N ILE A 68 -7.52 -6.98 -5.29
CA ILE A 68 -7.18 -8.18 -4.51
C ILE A 68 -6.48 -7.78 -3.21
N HIS A 69 -6.39 -8.68 -2.23
CA HIS A 69 -5.78 -8.37 -0.93
C HIS A 69 -4.31 -7.93 -1.03
N GLU A 70 -3.55 -8.44 -2.00
CA GLU A 70 -2.16 -8.01 -2.25
C GLU A 70 -2.07 -6.54 -2.67
N TRP A 71 -3.09 -6.00 -3.34
CA TRP A 71 -3.15 -4.58 -3.67
C TRP A 71 -3.18 -3.73 -2.39
N ILE A 72 -3.95 -4.15 -1.38
CA ILE A 72 -4.03 -3.46 -0.08
C ILE A 72 -2.68 -3.50 0.63
N VAL A 73 -2.01 -4.67 0.62
CA VAL A 73 -0.68 -4.84 1.21
C VAL A 73 0.35 -3.96 0.51
N ALA A 74 0.37 -3.94 -0.83
CA ALA A 74 1.30 -3.14 -1.61
C ALA A 74 1.06 -1.64 -1.43
N ALA A 75 -0.20 -1.18 -1.43
CA ALA A 75 -0.56 0.21 -1.25
C ALA A 75 -0.16 0.74 0.13
N LEU A 76 -0.54 0.02 1.19
CA LEU A 76 -0.16 0.39 2.56
C LEU A 76 1.34 0.22 2.79
N GLY A 77 1.98 -0.76 2.14
CA GLY A 77 3.43 -0.97 2.17
C GLY A 77 4.20 0.20 1.56
N ALA A 78 3.77 0.69 0.40
CA ALA A 78 4.34 1.88 -0.24
C ALA A 78 4.24 3.12 0.65
N LEU A 79 3.06 3.35 1.25
CA LEU A 79 2.85 4.47 2.18
C LEU A 79 3.70 4.32 3.45
N THR A 80 3.82 3.10 3.98
CA THR A 80 4.64 2.79 5.16
C THR A 80 6.14 2.96 4.88
N ALA A 81 6.58 2.74 3.65
CA ALA A 81 7.94 3.07 3.20
C ALA A 81 8.19 4.58 3.04
N GLY A 82 7.17 5.43 3.25
CA GLY A 82 7.23 6.87 3.02
C GLY A 82 7.01 7.27 1.55
N GLY A 83 6.66 6.30 0.70
CA GLY A 83 6.37 6.53 -0.71
C GLY A 83 5.00 7.16 -0.95
N VAL A 84 4.87 7.76 -2.13
CA VAL A 84 3.62 8.33 -2.65
C VAL A 84 2.98 7.30 -3.59
N LEU A 85 1.77 6.86 -3.24
CA LEU A 85 1.03 5.87 -4.02
C LEU A 85 0.53 6.45 -5.35
N VAL A 86 0.80 5.74 -6.45
CA VAL A 86 0.28 6.04 -7.79
C VAL A 86 -0.56 4.85 -8.31
N PRO A 87 -1.90 4.85 -8.09
CA PRO A 87 -2.73 3.76 -8.57
C PRO A 87 -2.95 3.86 -10.09
N ILE A 88 -2.77 2.76 -10.80
CA ILE A 88 -2.99 2.66 -12.26
C ILE A 88 -4.20 1.78 -12.52
N ASN A 89 -5.13 2.28 -13.34
CA ASN A 89 -6.33 1.54 -13.72
C ASN A 89 -5.98 0.28 -14.52
N THR A 90 -6.45 -0.88 -14.08
CA THR A 90 -6.21 -2.18 -14.75
C THR A 90 -6.81 -2.29 -16.15
N ARG A 91 -7.74 -1.41 -16.51
CA ARG A 91 -8.29 -1.34 -17.87
C ARG A 91 -7.39 -0.60 -18.86
N PHE A 92 -6.40 0.14 -18.38
CA PHE A 92 -5.43 0.80 -19.25
C PHE A 92 -4.64 -0.24 -20.04
N LYS A 93 -4.25 0.11 -21.26
CA LYS A 93 -3.29 -0.67 -22.04
C LYS A 93 -1.89 -0.10 -21.81
N GLY A 94 -0.88 -0.76 -22.37
CA GLY A 94 0.52 -0.38 -22.14
C GLY A 94 0.82 1.09 -22.47
N ARG A 95 0.10 1.69 -23.44
CA ARG A 95 0.26 3.11 -23.78
C ARG A 95 -0.25 4.02 -22.66
N GLU A 96 -1.47 3.82 -22.16
CA GLU A 96 -2.00 4.69 -21.10
C GLU A 96 -1.27 4.46 -19.77
N ALA A 97 -0.95 3.20 -19.43
CA ALA A 97 -0.14 2.89 -18.25
C ALA A 97 1.26 3.51 -18.34
N GLY A 98 1.91 3.38 -19.50
CA GLY A 98 3.22 4.00 -19.78
C GLY A 98 3.20 5.52 -19.63
N PHE A 99 2.13 6.19 -20.08
CA PHE A 99 1.95 7.62 -19.88
C PHE A 99 1.89 7.99 -18.38
N VAL A 100 1.13 7.25 -17.57
CA VAL A 100 1.05 7.50 -16.12
C VAL A 100 2.40 7.29 -15.44
N LEU A 101 3.11 6.21 -15.77
CA LEU A 101 4.43 5.90 -15.22
C LEU A 101 5.45 7.00 -15.54
N GLN A 102 5.53 7.41 -16.80
CA GLN A 102 6.43 8.49 -17.24
C GLN A 102 6.07 9.82 -16.58
N LYS A 103 4.78 10.18 -16.54
CA LYS A 103 4.34 11.47 -16.01
C LYS A 103 4.51 11.57 -14.50
N SER A 104 4.32 10.47 -13.77
CA SER A 104 4.48 10.41 -12.32
C SER A 104 5.92 10.29 -11.84
N GLY A 105 6.84 9.84 -12.70
CA GLY A 105 8.21 9.52 -12.28
C GLY A 105 8.22 8.41 -11.23
N ALA A 106 7.39 7.39 -11.42
CA ALA A 106 7.34 6.23 -10.54
C ALA A 106 8.68 5.51 -10.53
N LYS A 107 9.26 5.30 -9.34
CA LYS A 107 10.54 4.60 -9.14
C LYS A 107 10.36 3.08 -9.14
N LEU A 108 9.17 2.63 -8.77
CA LEU A 108 8.79 1.23 -8.63
C LEU A 108 7.38 1.02 -9.18
N LEU A 109 7.13 -0.15 -9.77
CA LEU A 109 5.80 -0.62 -10.15
C LEU A 109 5.53 -1.99 -9.53
N PHE A 110 4.46 -2.11 -8.75
CA PHE A 110 3.81 -3.39 -8.46
C PHE A 110 2.78 -3.69 -9.55
N THR A 111 2.73 -4.93 -10.05
CA THR A 111 1.80 -5.35 -11.11
C THR A 111 1.41 -6.80 -10.97
#